data_AF-A0A1V9K2J6-F1
#
_entry.id   AF-A0A1V9K2J6-F1
#
_cell.length_a   1.000
_cell.length_b   1.000
_cell.length_c   1.000
_cell.angle_alpha   90.00
_cell.angle_beta   90.00
_cell.angle_gamma   90.00
#
_symmetry.space_group_name_H-M   'P 1'
#
loop_
_entity.id
_entity.type
_entity.pdbx_description
1 polymer ?
#
loop_
_entity_poly.entity_id
_entity_poly.type
_entity_poly.pdbx_seq_one_letter_code
_entity_poly.pdbx_strand_id
1 'polypeptide(L)' 'MRSQAVVDQAVGVILAVAHLTPEQGRDVLCVVSEETGIKLGHVADLIVGWARSGQLCSDIRIELDQQLLRHAPRESAGE' A
#
# COMPACT_ATOMS: atom_id res chain seq x y z
N MET A 1 -12.75 16.31 -1.19
CA MET A 1 -12.93 15.46 -2.39
C MET A 1 -11.65 15.02 -3.09
N ARG A 2 -10.50 15.74 -3.03
CA ARG A 2 -9.27 15.29 -3.71
C ARG A 2 -8.63 14.02 -3.12
N SER A 3 -8.77 13.79 -1.81
CA SER A 3 -8.10 12.66 -1.15
C SER A 3 -8.71 11.29 -1.45
N GLN A 4 -9.99 11.19 -1.82
CA GLN A 4 -10.61 9.89 -2.10
C GLN A 4 -10.16 9.31 -3.45
N ALA A 5 -10.11 10.14 -4.50
CA ALA A 5 -9.66 9.69 -5.81
C ALA A 5 -8.20 9.19 -5.81
N VAL A 6 -7.31 9.89 -5.09
CA VAL A 6 -5.90 9.47 -4.99
C VAL A 6 -5.74 8.20 -4.15
N VAL A 7 -6.59 8.01 -3.14
CA VAL A 7 -6.63 6.77 -2.34
C VAL A 7 -7.08 5.59 -3.20
N ASP A 8 -8.17 5.71 -3.97
CA ASP A 8 -8.59 4.64 -4.88
C ASP A 8 -7.53 4.32 -5.94
N GLN A 9 -6.77 5.31 -6.41
CA GLN A 9 -5.66 5.09 -7.34
C GLN A 9 -4.50 4.33 -6.66
N ALA A 10 -4.13 4.71 -5.44
CA ALA A 10 -3.10 4.02 -4.67
C ALA A 10 -3.49 2.56 -4.36
N VAL A 11 -4.77 2.34 -4.05
CA VAL A 11 -5.34 0.99 -3.89
C VAL A 11 -5.14 0.19 -5.17
N GLY A 12 -5.48 0.75 -6.34
CA GLY A 12 -5.24 0.12 -7.64
C GLY A 12 -3.77 -0.27 -7.89
N VAL A 13 -2.81 0.55 -7.44
CA VAL A 13 -1.38 0.22 -7.50
C VAL A 13 -1.05 -0.99 -6.62
N ILE A 14 -1.52 -1.01 -5.37
CA ILE A 14 -1.27 -2.12 -4.44
C ILE A 14 -1.87 -3.42 -4.97
N LEU A 15 -3.07 -3.37 -5.56
CA LEU A 15 -3.71 -4.52 -6.20
C LEU A 15 -2.85 -5.10 -7.32
N ALA A 16 -2.27 -4.23 -8.16
CA ALA A 16 -1.44 -4.65 -9.28
C ALA A 16 -0.08 -5.24 -8.83
N VAL A 17 0.46 -4.78 -7.70
CA VAL A 17 1.76 -5.24 -7.19
C VAL A 17 1.65 -6.51 -6.37
N ALA A 18 0.62 -6.62 -5.51
CA ALA A 18 0.55 -7.65 -4.49
C ALA A 18 -0.64 -8.60 -4.63
N HIS A 19 -1.43 -8.48 -5.71
CA HIS A 19 -2.61 -9.31 -5.98
C HIS A 19 -3.63 -9.34 -4.83
N LEU A 20 -3.65 -8.29 -4.01
CA LEU A 20 -4.58 -8.14 -2.89
C LEU A 20 -5.99 -7.79 -3.36
N THR A 21 -6.97 -7.88 -2.46
CA THR A 21 -8.32 -7.34 -2.71
C THR A 21 -8.36 -5.82 -2.49
N PRO A 22 -9.33 -5.09 -3.09
CA PRO A 22 -9.48 -3.65 -2.86
C PRO A 22 -9.66 -3.28 -1.38
N GLU A 23 -10.26 -4.15 -0.58
CA GLU A 23 -10.41 -3.96 0.87
C GLU A 23 -9.06 -4.06 1.59
N GLN A 24 -8.27 -5.09 1.28
CA GLN A 24 -6.92 -5.25 1.82
C GLN A 24 -5.99 -4.11 1.40
N GLY A 25 -6.06 -3.65 0.15
CA GLY A 25 -5.26 -2.51 -0.31
C GLY A 25 -5.57 -1.21 0.45
N ARG A 26 -6.84 -0.99 0.81
CA ARG A 26 -7.26 0.16 1.65
C ARG A 26 -6.77 0.02 3.08
N ASP A 27 -6.87 -1.18 3.65
CA ASP A 27 -6.37 -1.50 4.99
C ASP A 27 -4.86 -1.25 5.10
N VAL A 28 -4.07 -1.74 4.14
CA VAL A 28 -2.62 -1.51 4.05
C VAL A 28 -2.30 -0.01 4.04
N LEU A 29 -3.01 0.81 3.25
CA LEU A 29 -2.80 2.26 3.24
C LEU A 29 -3.13 2.91 4.59
N CYS A 30 -4.15 2.44 5.29
CA CYS A 30 -4.51 2.94 6.62
C CYS A 30 -3.41 2.59 7.63
N VAL A 31 -2.99 1.32 7.69
CA VAL A 31 -1.95 0.85 8.61
C VAL A 31 -0.63 1.57 8.36
N VAL A 32 -0.19 1.69 7.11
CA VAL A 32 1.05 2.42 6.77
C VAL A 32 0.94 3.89 7.17
N SER A 33 -0.24 4.51 7.00
CA SER A 33 -0.49 5.89 7.43
C SER A 33 -0.40 6.06 8.95
N GLU A 34 -0.91 5.10 9.70
CA GLU A 34 -0.87 5.09 11.16
C GLU A 34 0.55 4.86 11.70
N GLU A 35 1.25 3.84 11.18
CA GLU A 35 2.60 3.48 11.63
C GLU A 35 3.64 4.56 11.29
N THR A 36 3.54 5.17 10.10
CA THR A 36 4.46 6.24 9.69
C THR A 36 4.07 7.62 10.24
N GLY A 37 2.86 7.77 10.79
CA GLY A 37 2.30 9.05 11.21
C GLY A 37 2.04 10.05 10.06
N ILE A 38 2.11 9.59 8.81
CA ILE A 38 1.87 10.40 7.62
C ILE A 38 0.39 10.36 7.28
N LYS A 39 -0.19 11.49 6.86
CA LYS A 39 -1.61 11.54 6.45
C LYS A 39 -1.88 10.58 5.29
N LEU A 40 -2.97 9.80 5.37
CA LEU A 40 -3.41 8.83 4.35
C LEU A 40 -3.34 9.36 2.91
N GLY A 41 -3.81 10.59 2.67
CA GLY A 41 -3.77 11.20 1.33
C GLY A 41 -2.36 11.45 0.80
N HIS A 42 -1.39 11.70 1.69
CA HIS A 42 0.01 11.88 1.32
C HIS A 42 0.70 10.53 1.11
N VAL A 43 0.39 9.52 1.95
CA VAL A 43 0.82 8.13 1.70
C VAL A 43 0.34 7.65 0.33
N ALA A 44 -0.95 7.86 0.02
CA ALA A 44 -1.52 7.49 -1.26
C ALA A 44 -0.83 8.18 -2.45
N ASP A 45 -0.52 9.48 -2.33
CA ASP A 45 0.24 10.22 -3.36
C ASP A 45 1.64 9.61 -3.59
N LEU A 46 2.33 9.25 -2.49
CA LEU A 46 3.65 8.60 -2.55
C LEU A 46 3.59 7.22 -3.20
N ILE A 47 2.55 6.41 -2.92
CA ILE A 47 2.35 5.11 -3.56
C ILE A 47 2.07 5.27 -5.07
N VAL A 48 1.24 6.25 -5.46
CA VAL A 48 0.96 6.53 -6.88
C VAL A 48 2.22 7.04 -7.60
N GLY A 49 3.00 7.91 -6.95
CA GLY A 49 4.29 8.38 -7.47
C GLY A 49 5.32 7.26 -7.61
N TRP A 50 5.34 6.33 -6.64
CA TRP A 50 6.18 5.14 -6.66
C TRP A 50 5.85 4.21 -7.82
N ALA A 51 4.57 3.99 -8.14
CA ALA A 51 4.17 3.18 -9.30
C ALA A 51 4.76 3.69 -10.63
N ARG A 52 4.95 5.02 -10.74
CA ARG A 52 5.54 5.64 -11.93
C ARG A 52 7.06 5.68 -11.90
N SER A 53 7.66 5.93 -10.74
CA SER A 53 9.09 6.26 -10.62
C SER A 53 9.94 5.14 -10.04
N GLY A 54 9.33 4.12 -9.44
CA GLY A 54 10.00 3.01 -8.73
C GLY A 54 10.67 3.42 -7.41
N GLN A 55 10.64 4.70 -7.05
CA GLN A 55 11.24 5.27 -5.84
C GLN A 55 10.19 5.55 -4.78
N LEU A 56 10.44 5.06 -3.56
CA LEU A 56 9.64 5.29 -2.37
C LEU A 56 10.60 5.50 -1.21
N CYS A 57 10.26 6.39 -0.27
CA CYS A 57 11.05 6.60 0.94
C CYS A 57 11.21 5.28 1.70
N SER A 58 12.39 5.03 2.27
CA SER A 58 12.72 3.75 2.90
C SER A 58 11.75 3.39 4.03
N ASP A 59 11.33 4.35 4.85
CA ASP A 59 10.37 4.12 5.93
C ASP A 59 9.02 3.57 5.43
N ILE A 60 8.44 4.23 4.42
CA ILE A 60 7.17 3.79 3.81
C ILE A 60 7.35 2.47 3.07
N ARG A 61 8.50 2.28 2.40
CA ARG A 61 8.78 1.05 1.67
C ARG A 61 8.89 -0.15 2.60
N ILE A 62 9.57 0.00 3.74
CA ILE A 62 9.71 -1.06 4.74
C ILE A 62 8.33 -1.40 5.30
N GLU A 63 7.55 -0.39 5.70
CA GLU A 63 6.22 -0.63 6.26
C GLU A 63 5.28 -1.27 5.25
N LEU A 64 5.26 -0.77 4.01
CA LEU A 64 4.48 -1.35 2.92
C LEU A 64 4.86 -2.82 2.70
N ASP A 65 6.15 -3.13 2.60
CA ASP A 65 6.62 -4.50 2.39
C ASP A 65 6.20 -5.43 3.54
N GLN A 66 6.27 -4.96 4.80
CA GLN A 66 5.79 -5.70 5.96
C GLN A 66 4.29 -6.00 5.89
N GLN A 67 3.48 -5.01 5.53
CA GLN A 67 2.04 -5.22 5.39
C GLN A 67 1.74 -6.14 4.19
N LEU A 68 2.43 -5.96 3.06
CA LEU A 68 2.30 -6.86 1.92
C LEU A 68 2.66 -8.30 2.29
N LEU A 69 3.71 -8.53 3.09
CA LEU A 69 4.09 -9.85 3.58
C LEU A 69 3.03 -10.46 4.53
N ARG A 70 2.37 -9.63 5.34
CA ARG A 70 1.28 -10.05 6.24
C ARG A 70 0.02 -10.45 5.48
N HIS A 71 -0.30 -9.73 4.41
CA HIS A 71 -1.49 -9.95 3.58
C HIS A 71 -1.24 -10.89 2.40
N ALA A 72 0.02 -11.12 2.05
CA ALA A 72 0.39 -12.13 1.08
C ALA A 72 -0.29 -13.43 1.52
N PRO A 73 -0.96 -14.14 0.59
CA PRO A 73 -1.42 -15.48 0.89
C PRO A 73 -0.17 -16.20 1.40
N ARG A 74 -0.22 -16.62 2.66
CA ARG A 74 0.77 -17.53 3.19
C ARG A 74 0.62 -18.73 2.28
N GLU A 75 1.46 -18.84 1.25
CA GLU A 75 1.54 -20.04 0.45
C GLU A 75 1.86 -21.10 1.48
N SER A 76 0.82 -21.84 1.86
CA SER A 76 0.87 -22.88 2.84
C SER A 76 2.02 -23.76 2.42
N ALA A 77 3.07 -23.78 3.23
CA ALA A 77 4.00 -24.89 3.22
C ALA A 77 3.16 -26.14 3.50
N GLY A 78 2.97 -26.97 2.48
CA GLY A 78 2.15 -28.19 2.50
C GLY A 78 1.07 -28.12 1.40
N GLU A 79 1.02 -29.01 0.41
CA GLU A 79 1.37 -30.45 0.38
C GLU A 79 1.89 -30.90 -1.00
#